data_AF-A0A6N9UQA6-F1
#
_entry.id   AF-A0A6N9UQA6-F1
#
_cell.length_a   1.000
_cell.length_b   1.000
_cell.length_c   1.000
_cell.angle_alpha   90.00
_cell.angle_beta   90.00
_cell.angle_gamma   90.00
#
_symmetry.space_group_name_H-M   'P 1'
#
loop_
_entity.id
_entity.type
_entity.pdbx_description
1 polymer ?
#
loop_
_entity_poly.entity_id
_entity_poly.type
_entity_poly.pdbx_seq_one_letter_code
_entity_poly.pdbx_strand_id
1 'polypeptide(L)'
;PRTVARALPVPLPDASDPAAVLLGGLAADTPDRIAERAQGDPALRTVETALWLCRAYLDAGNAARAEEWVARAKGWSDDYDWRIFWHRGLVHLTRGAVDGAEGEFAATYEALPGEVAPKLALGYCAEYLAERLREAGVREPGLREARPVEAQADAQAAARAGARAAQAEEFYE
;
A
#
# COMPACT_ATOMS: atom_id res chain seq x y z
N PRO A 1 -13.64 4.54 -7.79
CA PRO A 1 -12.52 4.42 -6.82
C PRO A 1 -12.87 3.69 -5.50
N ARG A 2 -13.97 4.03 -4.80
CA ARG A 2 -14.36 3.33 -3.55
C ARG A 2 -14.56 1.82 -3.70
N THR A 3 -15.29 1.38 -4.72
CA THR A 3 -15.52 -0.05 -4.99
C THR A 3 -14.21 -0.78 -5.24
N VAL A 4 -13.28 -0.15 -5.96
CA VAL A 4 -11.95 -0.73 -6.23
C VAL A 4 -11.13 -0.86 -4.96
N ALA A 5 -11.16 0.14 -4.07
CA ALA A 5 -10.49 0.05 -2.76
C ALA A 5 -10.89 -1.21 -1.97
N ARG A 6 -12.17 -1.61 -2.03
CA ARG A 6 -12.67 -2.81 -1.36
C ARG A 6 -12.31 -4.10 -2.09
N ALA A 7 -12.20 -4.05 -3.41
CA ALA A 7 -11.88 -5.21 -4.26
C ALA A 7 -10.38 -5.55 -4.29
N LEU A 8 -9.51 -4.58 -3.98
CA LEU A 8 -8.07 -4.83 -3.93
C LEU A 8 -7.70 -5.81 -2.80
N PRO A 9 -6.66 -6.66 -2.99
CA PRO A 9 -6.32 -7.71 -2.03
C PRO A 9 -6.07 -7.21 -0.59
N VAL A 10 -6.27 -8.11 0.37
CA VAL A 10 -5.90 -7.91 1.78
C VAL A 10 -4.54 -8.58 1.99
N PRO A 11 -3.50 -7.84 2.44
CA PRO A 11 -2.22 -8.43 2.80
C PRO A 11 -2.37 -9.51 3.87
N LEU A 12 -1.52 -10.53 3.82
CA LEU A 12 -1.47 -11.54 4.88
C LEU A 12 -0.95 -10.91 6.18
N PRO A 13 -1.59 -11.18 7.33
CA PRO A 13 -1.07 -10.77 8.62
C PRO A 13 0.29 -11.41 8.94
N ASP A 14 1.13 -10.70 9.69
CA ASP A 14 2.35 -11.27 10.27
C ASP A 14 2.00 -12.34 11.29
N ALA A 15 2.42 -13.58 11.04
CA ALA A 15 2.14 -14.71 11.91
C ALA A 15 2.86 -14.62 13.28
N SER A 16 3.86 -13.76 13.42
CA SER A 16 4.56 -13.50 14.67
C SER A 16 3.88 -12.46 15.56
N ASP A 17 2.91 -11.70 15.03
CA ASP A 17 2.13 -10.74 15.80
C ASP A 17 1.18 -11.48 16.76
N PRO A 18 1.18 -11.15 18.07
CA PRO A 18 0.38 -11.87 19.05
C PRO A 18 -1.14 -11.73 18.80
N ALA A 19 -1.58 -10.70 18.09
CA ALA A 19 -2.98 -10.51 17.72
C ALA A 19 -3.37 -11.31 16.46
N ALA A 20 -2.42 -11.86 15.69
CA ALA A 20 -2.73 -12.56 14.43
C ALA A 20 -3.69 -13.74 14.62
N VAL A 21 -3.56 -14.49 15.72
CA VAL A 21 -4.47 -15.59 16.08
C VAL A 21 -5.85 -15.07 16.51
N LEU A 22 -5.89 -13.93 17.21
CA LEU A 22 -7.12 -13.32 17.72
C LEU A 22 -7.96 -12.71 16.59
N LEU A 23 -7.33 -12.12 15.57
CA LEU A 23 -8.03 -11.46 14.46
C LEU A 23 -8.93 -12.40 13.64
N GLY A 24 -8.61 -13.71 13.61
CA GLY A 24 -9.50 -14.72 13.01
C GLY A 24 -10.84 -14.88 13.76
N GLY A 25 -10.87 -14.59 15.06
CA GLY A 25 -12.08 -14.64 15.91
C GLY A 25 -12.81 -13.29 16.06
N LEU A 26 -12.15 -12.18 15.76
CA LEU A 26 -12.71 -10.82 15.91
C LEU A 26 -13.63 -10.40 14.76
N ALA A 27 -13.68 -11.18 13.66
CA ALA A 27 -14.52 -10.91 12.50
C ALA A 27 -16.04 -10.88 12.79
N ALA A 28 -16.48 -11.41 13.94
CA ALA A 28 -17.88 -11.38 14.37
C ALA A 28 -18.27 -10.09 15.12
N ASP A 29 -17.31 -9.29 15.60
CA ASP A 29 -17.54 -8.05 16.33
C ASP A 29 -17.47 -6.82 15.39
N THR A 30 -18.05 -5.69 15.82
CA THR A 30 -17.98 -4.43 15.05
C THR A 30 -16.60 -3.78 15.16
N PRO A 31 -16.13 -3.04 14.15
CA PRO A 31 -14.84 -2.35 14.20
C PRO A 31 -14.72 -1.40 15.41
N ASP A 32 -15.81 -0.77 15.84
CA ASP A 32 -15.80 0.10 17.02
C ASP A 32 -15.53 -0.66 18.32
N ARG A 33 -16.13 -1.84 18.50
CA ARG A 33 -15.87 -2.68 19.69
C ARG A 33 -14.41 -3.14 19.74
N ILE A 34 -13.86 -3.52 18.60
CA ILE A 34 -12.46 -3.93 18.51
C ILE A 34 -11.53 -2.73 18.78
N ALA A 35 -11.86 -1.56 18.23
CA ALA A 35 -11.14 -0.32 18.47
C ALA A 35 -11.14 0.09 19.95
N GLU A 36 -12.25 -0.09 20.66
CA GLU A 36 -12.34 0.13 22.12
C GLU A 36 -11.46 -0.85 22.89
N ARG A 37 -11.54 -2.16 22.58
CA ARG A 37 -10.69 -3.18 23.22
C ARG A 37 -9.21 -2.92 23.01
N ALA A 38 -8.79 -2.53 21.79
CA ALA A 38 -7.41 -2.21 21.48
C ALA A 38 -6.86 -1.00 22.25
N GLN A 39 -7.71 -0.13 22.79
CA GLN A 39 -7.29 0.96 23.68
C GLN A 39 -7.07 0.49 25.12
N GLY A 40 -7.83 -0.50 25.57
CA GLY A 40 -7.77 -1.01 26.95
C GLY A 40 -6.85 -2.21 27.15
N ASP A 41 -6.56 -2.97 26.10
CA ASP A 41 -5.77 -4.21 26.15
C ASP A 41 -4.46 -4.07 25.35
N PRO A 42 -3.30 -4.03 26.03
CA PRO A 42 -2.00 -4.02 25.38
C PRO A 42 -1.77 -5.17 24.39
N ALA A 43 -2.41 -6.34 24.59
CA ALA A 43 -2.26 -7.49 23.69
C ALA A 43 -2.89 -7.25 22.31
N LEU A 44 -3.84 -6.31 22.21
CA LEU A 44 -4.47 -5.88 20.95
C LEU A 44 -3.86 -4.59 20.39
N ARG A 45 -2.90 -3.98 21.08
CA ARG A 45 -2.23 -2.76 20.63
C ARG A 45 -1.07 -3.09 19.69
N THR A 46 -1.39 -3.73 18.57
CA THR A 46 -0.42 -4.27 17.60
C THR A 46 -0.64 -3.72 16.19
N VAL A 47 0.39 -3.82 15.35
CA VAL A 47 0.31 -3.39 13.95
C VAL A 47 -0.79 -4.16 13.21
N GLU A 48 -0.90 -5.47 13.40
CA GLU A 48 -1.94 -6.28 12.75
C GLU A 48 -3.35 -5.85 13.16
N THR A 49 -3.56 -5.56 14.44
CA THR A 49 -4.87 -5.05 14.90
C THR A 49 -5.20 -3.72 14.24
N ALA A 50 -4.22 -2.82 14.12
CA ALA A 50 -4.43 -1.52 13.50
C ALA A 50 -4.71 -1.62 11.99
N LEU A 51 -4.00 -2.48 11.26
CA LEU A 51 -4.24 -2.71 9.82
C LEU A 51 -5.60 -3.38 9.58
N TRP A 52 -5.98 -4.35 10.40
CA TRP A 52 -7.31 -4.96 10.36
C TRP A 52 -8.42 -3.93 10.60
N LEU A 53 -8.28 -3.08 11.63
CA LEU A 53 -9.24 -2.01 11.91
C LEU A 53 -9.32 -0.99 10.78
N CYS A 54 -8.19 -0.63 10.18
CA CYS A 54 -8.16 0.21 8.98
C CYS A 54 -9.05 -0.40 7.89
N ARG A 55 -8.86 -1.69 7.57
CA ARG A 55 -9.65 -2.37 6.55
C ARG A 55 -11.14 -2.43 6.89
N ALA A 56 -11.48 -2.82 8.11
CA ALA A 56 -12.86 -2.90 8.56
C ALA A 56 -13.60 -1.55 8.48
N TYR A 57 -12.92 -0.44 8.81
CA TYR A 57 -13.51 0.90 8.65
C TYR A 57 -13.65 1.32 7.17
N LEU A 58 -12.74 0.92 6.27
CA LEU A 58 -12.90 1.16 4.83
C LEU A 58 -14.11 0.40 4.26
N ASP A 59 -14.33 -0.83 4.71
CA ASP A 59 -15.50 -1.63 4.35
C ASP A 59 -16.81 -1.03 4.90
N ALA A 60 -16.76 -0.41 6.08
CA ALA A 60 -17.85 0.41 6.62
C ALA A 60 -17.98 1.80 5.94
N GLY A 61 -17.04 2.19 5.07
CA GLY A 61 -17.03 3.48 4.37
C GLY A 61 -16.52 4.66 5.22
N ASN A 62 -15.97 4.41 6.39
CA ASN A 62 -15.43 5.41 7.31
C ASN A 62 -13.93 5.65 7.06
N ALA A 63 -13.63 6.43 6.03
CA ALA A 63 -12.24 6.74 5.66
C ALA A 63 -11.49 7.59 6.70
N ALA A 64 -12.18 8.30 7.59
CA ALA A 64 -11.54 9.07 8.66
C ALA A 64 -10.95 8.13 9.71
N ARG A 65 -11.76 7.20 10.22
CA ARG A 65 -11.30 6.19 11.18
C ARG A 65 -10.24 5.27 10.58
N ALA A 66 -10.39 4.88 9.31
CA ALA A 66 -9.38 4.10 8.62
C ALA A 66 -8.01 4.81 8.58
N GLU A 67 -7.98 6.11 8.31
CA GLU A 67 -6.76 6.92 8.32
C GLU A 67 -6.11 6.97 9.70
N GLU A 68 -6.90 7.16 10.76
CA GLU A 68 -6.38 7.17 12.12
C GLU A 68 -5.73 5.82 12.49
N TRP A 69 -6.29 4.71 12.03
CA TRP A 69 -5.78 3.37 12.34
C TRP A 69 -4.53 3.02 11.54
N VAL A 70 -4.43 3.41 10.25
CA VAL A 70 -3.16 3.25 9.50
C VAL A 70 -2.06 4.17 10.05
N ALA A 71 -2.39 5.34 10.59
CA ALA A 71 -1.44 6.19 11.29
C ALA A 71 -0.93 5.55 12.59
N ARG A 72 -1.81 4.88 13.35
CA ARG A 72 -1.41 4.09 14.53
C ARG A 72 -0.51 2.92 14.14
N ALA A 73 -0.87 2.17 13.10
CA ALA A 73 -0.02 1.10 12.57
C ALA A 73 1.40 1.60 12.25
N LYS A 74 1.52 2.78 11.63
CA LYS A 74 2.82 3.41 11.39
C LYS A 74 3.56 3.81 12.65
N GLY A 75 2.86 4.32 13.66
CA GLY A 75 3.47 4.69 14.94
C GLY A 75 3.87 3.49 15.80
N TRP A 76 3.33 2.30 15.55
CA TRP A 76 3.64 1.06 16.26
C TRP A 76 4.58 0.13 15.50
N SER A 77 4.90 0.46 14.25
CA SER A 77 5.84 -0.30 13.43
C SER A 77 7.25 0.23 13.68
N ASP A 78 8.13 -0.65 14.16
CA ASP A 78 9.54 -0.31 14.44
C ASP A 78 10.39 -0.27 13.16
N ASP A 79 9.91 -0.89 12.07
CA ASP A 79 10.62 -1.07 10.81
C ASP A 79 9.89 -0.46 9.61
N TYR A 80 10.52 -0.55 8.44
CA TYR A 80 9.84 -0.28 7.18
C TYR A 80 8.78 -1.35 6.91
N ASP A 81 7.51 -0.96 6.93
CA ASP A 81 6.37 -1.82 6.59
C ASP A 81 5.62 -1.28 5.36
N TRP A 82 5.74 -1.98 4.24
CA TRP A 82 5.10 -1.64 2.97
C TRP A 82 3.56 -1.62 3.07
N ARG A 83 2.98 -2.39 4.01
CA ARG A 83 1.52 -2.50 4.18
C ARG A 83 0.89 -1.20 4.61
N ILE A 84 1.67 -0.31 5.23
CA ILE A 84 1.22 1.03 5.61
C ILE A 84 0.90 1.85 4.36
N PHE A 85 1.78 1.85 3.37
CA PHE A 85 1.56 2.54 2.10
C PHE A 85 0.38 1.92 1.35
N TRP A 86 0.29 0.59 1.32
CA TRP A 86 -0.86 -0.11 0.75
C TRP A 86 -2.19 0.39 1.36
N HIS A 87 -2.31 0.41 2.69
CA HIS A 87 -3.53 0.84 3.36
C HIS A 87 -3.82 2.35 3.19
N ARG A 88 -2.79 3.21 3.15
CA ARG A 88 -2.96 4.63 2.82
C ARG A 88 -3.51 4.82 1.41
N GLY A 89 -3.02 4.07 0.43
CA GLY A 89 -3.57 4.05 -0.94
C GLY A 89 -5.06 3.70 -0.95
N LEU A 90 -5.49 2.71 -0.16
CA LEU A 90 -6.91 2.36 -0.03
C LEU A 90 -7.74 3.48 0.63
N VAL A 91 -7.20 4.18 1.63
CA VAL A 91 -7.84 5.37 2.23
C VAL A 91 -8.03 6.46 1.18
N HIS A 92 -6.99 6.76 0.39
CA HIS A 92 -7.05 7.74 -0.70
C HIS A 92 -8.11 7.36 -1.75
N LEU A 93 -8.12 6.12 -2.24
CA LEU A 93 -9.15 5.64 -3.16
C LEU A 93 -10.57 5.74 -2.56
N THR A 94 -10.71 5.48 -1.27
CA THR A 94 -12.01 5.58 -0.60
C THR A 94 -12.51 7.03 -0.51
N ARG A 95 -11.58 7.99 -0.40
CA ARG A 95 -11.86 9.43 -0.46
C ARG A 95 -12.02 9.97 -1.89
N GLY A 96 -11.70 9.16 -2.90
CA GLY A 96 -11.67 9.58 -4.31
C GLY A 96 -10.41 10.37 -4.70
N ALA A 97 -9.40 10.43 -3.84
CA ALA A 97 -8.14 11.12 -4.08
C ALA A 97 -7.16 10.20 -4.83
N VAL A 98 -7.42 9.92 -6.10
CA VAL A 98 -6.69 8.90 -6.86
C VAL A 98 -5.22 9.28 -7.10
N ASP A 99 -4.90 10.56 -7.28
CA ASP A 99 -3.49 11.02 -7.41
C ASP A 99 -2.66 10.66 -6.17
N GLY A 100 -3.23 10.84 -4.97
CA GLY A 100 -2.58 10.46 -3.72
C GLY A 100 -2.47 8.94 -3.56
N ALA A 101 -3.47 8.20 -4.05
CA ALA A 101 -3.43 6.74 -4.02
C ALA A 101 -2.32 6.16 -4.89
N GLU A 102 -2.08 6.75 -6.07
CA GLU A 102 -1.02 6.33 -6.99
C GLU A 102 0.36 6.36 -6.32
N GLY A 103 0.69 7.46 -5.62
CA GLY A 103 1.97 7.59 -4.92
C GLY A 103 2.18 6.54 -3.84
N GLU A 104 1.14 6.24 -3.06
CA GLU A 104 1.18 5.22 -2.01
C GLU A 104 1.29 3.80 -2.59
N PHE A 105 0.61 3.51 -3.71
CA PHE A 105 0.78 2.24 -4.41
C PHE A 105 2.13 2.12 -5.13
N ALA A 106 2.72 3.23 -5.57
CA ALA A 106 4.07 3.24 -6.12
C ALA A 106 5.11 2.88 -5.05
N ALA A 107 5.00 3.44 -3.85
CA ALA A 107 5.85 3.06 -2.71
C ALA A 107 5.67 1.57 -2.34
N THR A 108 4.44 1.05 -2.43
CA THR A 108 4.16 -0.39 -2.25
C THR A 108 4.85 -1.22 -3.34
N TYR A 109 4.79 -0.78 -4.60
CA TYR A 109 5.44 -1.45 -5.73
C TYR A 109 6.97 -1.46 -5.61
N GLU A 110 7.58 -0.39 -5.11
CA GLU A 110 9.02 -0.33 -4.86
C GLU A 110 9.47 -1.40 -3.86
N ALA A 111 8.67 -1.67 -2.83
CA ALA A 111 8.93 -2.73 -1.86
C ALA A 111 8.66 -4.14 -2.44
N LEU A 112 7.68 -4.26 -3.34
CA LEU A 112 7.19 -5.54 -3.87
C LEU A 112 7.08 -5.54 -5.40
N PRO A 113 8.19 -5.40 -6.15
CA PRO A 113 8.13 -5.26 -7.61
C PRO A 113 7.68 -6.54 -8.32
N GLY A 114 7.81 -7.71 -7.67
CA GLY A 114 7.34 -9.00 -8.17
C GLY A 114 5.83 -9.15 -8.11
N GLU A 115 5.16 -8.48 -7.18
CA GLU A 115 3.76 -8.73 -6.86
C GLU A 115 2.79 -8.12 -7.88
N VAL A 116 1.66 -8.80 -8.08
CA VAL A 116 0.62 -8.37 -9.03
C VAL A 116 -0.29 -7.29 -8.42
N ALA A 117 -0.55 -7.38 -7.11
CA ALA A 117 -1.46 -6.47 -6.41
C ALA A 117 -1.10 -4.97 -6.57
N PRO A 118 0.13 -4.51 -6.30
CA PRO A 118 0.49 -3.11 -6.49
C PRO A 118 0.46 -2.68 -7.97
N LYS A 119 0.77 -3.58 -8.91
CA LYS A 119 0.69 -3.30 -10.36
C LYS A 119 -0.75 -3.05 -10.81
N LEU A 120 -1.70 -3.87 -10.33
CA LEU A 120 -3.12 -3.67 -10.61
C LEU A 120 -3.64 -2.36 -10.02
N ALA A 121 -3.23 -2.02 -8.80
CA ALA A 121 -3.61 -0.77 -8.15
C ALA A 121 -3.09 0.45 -8.92
N LEU A 122 -1.84 0.42 -9.37
CA LEU A 122 -1.23 1.46 -10.21
C LEU A 122 -1.92 1.57 -11.59
N GLY A 123 -2.18 0.43 -12.24
CA GLY A 123 -2.91 0.40 -13.51
C GLY A 123 -4.30 1.06 -13.40
N TYR A 124 -5.04 0.76 -12.32
CA TYR A 124 -6.30 1.41 -12.04
C TYR A 124 -6.16 2.94 -11.87
N CYS A 125 -5.15 3.39 -11.13
CA CYS A 125 -4.93 4.82 -10.93
C CYS A 125 -4.63 5.52 -12.26
N ALA A 126 -3.74 4.94 -13.07
CA ALA A 126 -3.40 5.48 -14.39
C ALA A 126 -4.62 5.59 -15.32
N GLU A 127 -5.44 4.53 -15.41
CA GLU A 127 -6.66 4.55 -16.22
C GLU A 127 -7.66 5.59 -15.74
N TYR A 128 -7.87 5.68 -14.42
CA TYR A 128 -8.80 6.64 -13.83
C TYR A 128 -8.37 8.08 -14.09
N LEU A 129 -7.09 8.40 -13.86
CA LEU A 129 -6.56 9.74 -14.07
C LEU A 129 -6.55 10.14 -15.54
N ALA A 130 -6.23 9.22 -16.45
CA ALA A 130 -6.32 9.46 -17.88
C ALA A 130 -7.76 9.76 -18.32
N GLU A 131 -8.74 9.01 -17.82
CA GLU A 131 -10.16 9.29 -18.13
C GLU A 131 -10.61 10.64 -17.58
N ARG A 132 -10.21 10.99 -16.35
CA ARG A 132 -10.50 12.30 -15.75
C ARG A 132 -9.94 13.47 -16.57
N LEU A 133 -8.75 13.30 -17.16
CA LEU A 133 -8.15 14.31 -18.05
C LEU A 133 -8.94 14.44 -19.36
N ARG A 134 -9.36 13.32 -19.97
CA ARG A 134 -10.20 13.30 -21.18
C ARG A 134 -11.54 13.99 -20.93
N GLU A 135 -12.20 13.69 -19.82
CA GLU A 135 -13.46 14.33 -19.41
C GLU A 135 -13.29 15.84 -19.21
N ALA A 136 -12.14 16.29 -18.69
CA ALA A 136 -11.83 17.71 -18.52
C ALA A 136 -11.50 18.43 -19.84
N GLY A 137 -11.55 17.75 -20.99
CA GLY A 137 -11.20 18.31 -22.30
C GLY A 137 -9.71 18.61 -22.46
N VAL A 138 -8.87 18.08 -21.55
CA VAL A 138 -7.42 18.18 -21.64
C VAL A 138 -6.93 17.06 -22.57
N ARG A 139 -6.49 17.41 -23.78
CA ARG A 139 -5.84 16.46 -24.69
C ARG A 139 -4.65 15.83 -23.97
N GLU A 140 -4.57 14.50 -23.98
CA GLU A 140 -3.44 13.77 -23.39
C GLU A 140 -2.11 14.44 -23.79
N PRO A 141 -1.24 14.82 -22.83
CA PRO A 141 0.12 15.18 -23.17
C PRO A 141 0.71 13.93 -23.82
N GLY A 142 1.04 14.03 -25.11
CA GLY A 142 1.40 12.89 -25.94
C GLY A 142 2.34 11.95 -25.19
N LEU A 143 2.00 10.66 -25.20
CA LEU A 143 2.87 9.60 -24.69
C LEU A 143 4.30 9.94 -25.08
N ARG A 144 5.15 10.28 -24.11
CA ARG A 144 6.58 10.01 -24.28
C ARG A 144 6.61 8.53 -24.59
N GLU A 145 7.08 8.16 -25.78
CA GLU A 145 7.29 6.75 -26.13
C GLU A 145 7.93 6.09 -24.92
N ALA A 146 7.17 5.22 -24.25
CA ALA A 146 7.68 4.50 -23.12
C ALA A 146 8.87 3.74 -23.67
N ARG A 147 10.09 4.07 -23.21
CA ARG A 147 11.24 3.24 -23.56
C ARG A 147 10.86 1.81 -23.20
N PRO A 148 11.03 0.84 -24.11
CA PRO A 148 10.60 -0.52 -23.88
C PRO A 148 11.14 -1.00 -22.53
N VAL A 149 10.27 -1.62 -21.74
CA VAL A 149 10.56 -2.05 -20.35
C VAL A 149 11.85 -2.88 -20.28
N GLU A 150 12.17 -3.60 -21.34
CA GLU A 150 13.41 -4.36 -21.56
C GLU A 150 14.66 -3.45 -21.48
N ALA A 151 14.66 -2.30 -22.16
CA ALA A 151 15.78 -1.35 -22.13
C ALA A 151 15.98 -0.70 -20.76
N GLN A 152 14.93 -0.64 -19.94
CA GLN A 152 15.00 -0.08 -18.58
C GLN A 152 15.48 -1.12 -17.57
N ALA A 153 15.09 -2.39 -17.75
CA ALA A 153 15.60 -3.53 -16.99
C ALA A 153 17.09 -3.77 -17.27
N ASP A 154 17.51 -3.69 -18.53
CA ASP A 154 18.92 -3.84 -18.91
C ASP A 154 19.80 -2.73 -18.33
N ALA A 155 19.31 -1.49 -18.33
CA ALA A 155 20.00 -0.36 -17.72
C ALA A 155 20.12 -0.49 -16.19
N GLN A 156 19.08 -0.98 -15.51
CA GLN A 156 19.13 -1.25 -14.07
C GLN A 156 20.02 -2.45 -13.72
N ALA A 157 20.04 -3.49 -14.56
CA ALA A 157 20.95 -4.62 -14.42
C ALA A 157 22.42 -4.21 -14.60
N ALA A 158 22.70 -3.37 -15.61
CA ALA A 158 24.03 -2.81 -15.84
C ALA A 158 24.49 -1.91 -14.68
N ALA A 159 23.59 -1.08 -14.14
CA ALA A 159 23.89 -0.24 -12.98
C ALA A 159 24.19 -1.05 -11.71
N ARG A 160 23.45 -2.14 -11.46
CA ARG A 160 23.70 -3.05 -10.33
C ARG A 160 25.00 -3.85 -10.50
N ALA A 161 25.36 -4.20 -11.74
CA ALA A 161 26.63 -4.86 -12.05
C ALA A 161 27.82 -3.91 -11.82
N GLY A 162 27.71 -2.65 -12.24
CA GLY A 162 28.72 -1.62 -11.98
C GLY A 162 28.90 -1.35 -10.47
N ALA A 163 27.80 -1.26 -9.72
CA ALA A 163 27.85 -1.09 -8.27
C ALA A 163 28.50 -2.27 -7.55
N ARG A 164 28.23 -3.52 -7.98
CA ARG A 164 28.90 -4.72 -7.43
C ARG A 164 30.39 -4.79 -7.77
N ALA A 165 30.80 -4.32 -8.94
CA ALA A 165 32.21 -4.29 -9.33
C ALA A 165 32.99 -3.27 -8.48
N ALA A 166 32.45 -2.05 -8.32
CA ALA A 166 33.05 -1.02 -7.47
C ALA A 166 33.16 -1.46 -6.00
N GLN A 167 32.12 -2.13 -5.49
CA GLN A 167 32.10 -2.63 -4.13
C GLN A 167 33.03 -3.83 -3.91
N ALA A 168 33.37 -4.57 -4.97
CA ALA A 168 34.38 -5.63 -4.93
C ALA A 168 35.81 -5.04 -4.97
N GLU A 169 36.05 -3.98 -5.75
CA GLU A 169 37.34 -3.28 -5.77
C GLU A 169 37.65 -2.62 -4.42
N GLU A 170 36.66 -2.02 -3.75
CA GLU A 170 36.80 -1.45 -2.40
C GLU A 170 37.06 -2.50 -1.30
N PHE A 171 36.73 -3.77 -1.54
CA PHE A 171 36.92 -4.85 -0.57
C PHE A 171 38.29 -5.56 -0.70
N TYR A 172 39.05 -5.29 -1.76
CA TYR A 172 40.35 -5.89 -2.04
C TYR A 172 41.52 -4.89 -2.10
N GLU A 173 41.29 -3.59 -1.84
CA GLU A 173 42.32 -2.60 -1.48
C GLU A 173 42.50 -2.50 0.04
#